data_AF-A0A4Y2H816-F1
#
_entry.id   AF-A0A4Y2H816-F1
#
_cell.length_a   1.000
_cell.length_b   1.000
_cell.length_c   1.000
_cell.angle_alpha   90.00
_cell.angle_beta   90.00
_cell.angle_gamma   90.00
#
_symmetry.space_group_name_H-M   'P 1'
#
loop_
_entity.id
_entity.type
_entity.pdbx_description
1 polymer ?
#
loop_
_entity_poly.entity_id
_entity_poly.type
_entity_poly.pdbx_seq_one_letter_code
_entity_poly.pdbx_strand_id
1 'polypeptide(L)'
;MINLISKVSKGGLIIEGPSLADLEALEAEIFCVPSLGEHFEVSKPKRRRPQVIIPGIPKENDKDRLSKGLMAKNNFLCDSKNKPLFDVNFSIRARFSTNWIISVDP
;
A
#
# COMPACT_ATOMS: atom_id res chain seq x y z
N MET A 1 -22.95 -9.39 -0.71
CA MET A 1 -23.78 -8.42 -1.49
C MET A 1 -22.84 -7.51 -2.29
N ILE A 2 -23.10 -7.14 -3.54
CA ILE A 2 -22.17 -6.31 -4.34
C ILE A 2 -22.51 -4.83 -4.16
N ASN A 3 -21.50 -4.00 -3.88
CA ASN A 3 -21.67 -2.56 -3.68
C ASN A 3 -21.57 -1.79 -5.00
N LEU A 4 -20.65 -2.20 -5.88
CA LEU A 4 -20.39 -1.52 -7.16
C LEU A 4 -19.94 -2.51 -8.22
N ILE A 5 -20.41 -2.29 -9.45
CA ILE A 5 -19.86 -2.88 -10.66
C ILE A 5 -19.56 -1.74 -11.64
N SER A 6 -18.31 -1.62 -12.08
CA SER A 6 -17.90 -0.60 -13.05
C SER A 6 -17.08 -1.20 -14.19
N LYS A 7 -17.18 -0.58 -15.38
CA LYS A 7 -16.50 -1.03 -16.59
C LYS A 7 -15.10 -0.41 -16.69
N VAL A 8 -14.12 -1.20 -17.13
CA VAL A 8 -12.79 -0.72 -17.49
C VAL A 8 -12.75 -0.38 -18.98
N SER A 9 -12.10 0.74 -19.34
CA SER A 9 -12.08 1.29 -20.70
C SER A 9 -11.54 0.35 -21.78
N LYS A 10 -10.73 -0.64 -21.41
CA LYS A 10 -10.11 -1.63 -22.33
C LYS A 10 -10.72 -3.04 -22.22
N GLY A 11 -11.92 -3.15 -21.68
CA GLY A 11 -12.53 -4.43 -21.34
C GLY A 11 -12.18 -4.87 -19.93
N GLY A 12 -13.14 -5.48 -19.25
CA GLY A 12 -13.03 -5.85 -17.83
C GLY A 12 -14.05 -5.13 -16.94
N LEU A 13 -14.20 -5.68 -15.74
CA LEU A 13 -15.10 -5.19 -14.71
C LEU A 13 -14.32 -5.01 -13.41
N ILE A 14 -14.65 -3.95 -12.68
CA ILE A 14 -14.25 -3.77 -11.28
C ILE A 14 -15.50 -4.06 -10.45
N ILE A 15 -15.37 -5.00 -9.52
CA ILE A 15 -16.43 -5.37 -8.59
C ILE A 15 -15.98 -5.01 -7.18
N GLU A 16 -16.79 -4.25 -6.46
CA GLU A 16 -16.54 -3.89 -5.07
C GLU A 16 -17.58 -4.56 -4.17
N GLY A 17 -17.10 -5.19 -3.10
CA GLY A 17 -17.90 -5.86 -2.08
C GLY A 17 -17.72 -5.21 -0.71
N PRO A 18 -18.65 -5.43 0.22
CA PRO A 18 -18.63 -4.85 1.56
C PRO A 18 -17.57 -5.49 2.47
N SER A 19 -17.14 -6.71 2.18
CA SER A 19 -16.10 -7.41 2.93
C SER A 19 -15.18 -8.22 2.02
N LEU A 20 -14.01 -8.59 2.55
CA LEU A 20 -13.10 -9.51 1.86
C LEU A 20 -13.74 -10.90 1.66
N ALA A 21 -14.51 -11.38 2.64
CA ALA A 21 -15.19 -12.67 2.56
C ALA A 21 -16.24 -12.72 1.44
N ASP A 22 -17.00 -11.63 1.23
CA ASP A 22 -17.93 -11.52 0.10
C ASP A 22 -17.20 -11.61 -1.24
N LEU A 23 -16.03 -10.97 -1.36
CA LEU A 23 -15.22 -10.98 -2.58
C LEU A 23 -14.58 -12.35 -2.84
N GLU A 24 -14.17 -13.06 -1.80
CA GLU A 24 -13.63 -14.42 -1.91
C GLU A 24 -14.71 -15.44 -2.29
N ALA A 25 -15.92 -15.31 -1.74
CA ALA A 25 -17.06 -16.13 -2.15
C ALA A 25 -17.43 -15.88 -3.62
N LEU A 26 -17.46 -14.61 -4.04
CA LEU A 26 -17.71 -14.24 -5.44
C LEU A 26 -16.62 -14.79 -6.38
N GLU A 27 -15.35 -14.71 -5.97
CA GLU A 27 -14.24 -15.26 -6.73
C GLU A 27 -14.41 -16.77 -6.92
N ALA A 28 -14.78 -17.51 -5.86
CA ALA A 28 -15.05 -18.94 -5.95
C ALA A 28 -16.22 -19.27 -6.89
N GLU A 29 -17.32 -18.50 -6.84
CA GLU A 29 -18.46 -18.67 -7.76
C GLU A 29 -18.07 -18.44 -9.23
N ILE A 30 -17.22 -17.44 -9.50
CA ILE A 30 -16.72 -17.17 -10.86
C ILE A 30 -15.87 -18.36 -11.35
N PHE A 31 -15.01 -18.91 -10.50
CA PHE A 31 -14.17 -20.06 -10.84
C PHE A 31 -14.95 -21.37 -11.02
N CYS A 32 -16.17 -21.48 -10.47
CA CYS A 32 -17.06 -22.61 -10.74
C CYS A 32 -17.64 -22.61 -12.17
N VAL A 33 -17.48 -21.53 -12.95
CA VAL A 33 -17.91 -21.44 -14.34
C VAL A 33 -16.68 -21.55 -15.26
N PRO A 34 -16.43 -22.73 -15.89
CA PRO A 34 -15.19 -22.97 -16.64
C PRO A 34 -14.92 -21.97 -17.75
N SER A 35 -15.97 -21.55 -18.48
CA SER A 35 -15.85 -20.58 -19.56
C SER A 35 -15.38 -19.20 -19.09
N LEU A 36 -15.64 -18.83 -17.83
CA LEU A 36 -15.13 -17.57 -17.29
C LEU A 36 -13.64 -17.68 -16.96
N GLY A 37 -13.19 -18.79 -16.38
CA GLY A 37 -11.77 -19.03 -16.08
C GLY A 37 -10.88 -19.12 -17.33
N GLU A 38 -11.42 -19.54 -18.47
CA GLU A 38 -10.70 -19.60 -19.74
C GLU A 38 -10.59 -18.23 -20.45
N HIS A 39 -11.53 -17.32 -20.21
CA HIS A 39 -11.64 -16.06 -20.94
C HIS A 39 -11.35 -14.81 -20.11
N PHE A 40 -11.36 -14.91 -18.78
CA PHE A 40 -11.18 -13.79 -17.87
C PHE A 40 -10.14 -14.11 -16.78
N GLU A 41 -9.30 -13.13 -16.48
CA GLU A 41 -8.40 -13.16 -15.34
C GLU A 41 -9.00 -12.37 -14.17
N VAL A 42 -9.17 -13.02 -13.03
CA VAL A 42 -9.58 -12.36 -11.79
C VAL A 42 -8.32 -11.89 -11.05
N SER A 43 -8.26 -10.60 -10.71
CA SER A 43 -7.15 -10.05 -9.94
C SER A 43 -7.64 -9.13 -8.84
N LYS A 44 -6.99 -9.21 -7.66
CA LYS A 44 -7.20 -8.27 -6.57
C LYS A 44 -6.21 -7.11 -6.73
N PRO A 45 -6.66 -5.85 -6.84
CA PRO A 45 -5.76 -4.72 -6.96
C PRO A 45 -4.86 -4.64 -5.72
N LYS A 46 -3.55 -4.59 -5.95
CA LYS A 46 -2.59 -4.39 -4.85
C LYS A 46 -2.81 -3.03 -4.24
N ARG A 47 -3.21 -2.99 -2.97
CA ARG A 47 -3.30 -1.74 -2.21
C ARG A 47 -1.89 -1.15 -2.14
N ARG A 48 -1.69 0.02 -2.76
CA ARG A 48 -0.39 0.71 -2.67
C ARG A 48 -0.22 1.20 -1.24
N ARG A 49 0.91 0.87 -0.62
CA ARG A 49 1.29 1.45 0.67
C ARG A 49 1.37 2.97 0.51
N PRO A 50 0.69 3.76 1.37
CA PRO A 50 0.85 5.20 1.39
C PRO A 50 2.34 5.58 1.42
N GLN A 51 2.72 6.55 0.59
CA GLN A 51 4.07 7.10 0.58
C GLN A 51 4.05 8.54 1.08
N VAL A 52 4.99 8.87 1.96
CA VAL A 52 5.18 10.20 2.53
C VAL A 52 6.58 10.70 2.17
N ILE A 53 6.67 11.96 1.76
CA ILE A 53 7.94 12.64 1.50
C ILE A 53 8.26 13.53 2.70
N ILE A 54 9.44 13.33 3.29
CA ILE A 54 9.99 14.18 4.36
C ILE A 54 11.11 15.03 3.74
N PRO A 55 10.83 16.30 3.38
CA PRO A 55 11.82 17.15 2.76
C PRO A 55 12.79 17.76 3.77
N GLY A 56 13.93 18.25 3.27
CA GLY A 56 14.77 19.17 4.05
C GLY A 56 15.60 18.53 5.16
N ILE A 57 15.75 17.21 5.17
CA ILE A 57 16.57 16.52 6.18
C ILE A 57 18.06 16.80 5.92
N PRO A 58 18.86 17.14 6.96
CA PRO A 58 20.30 17.34 6.82
C PRO A 58 21.00 16.14 6.17
N LYS A 59 22.02 16.41 5.34
CA LYS A 59 22.66 15.37 4.48
C LYS A 59 23.39 14.30 5.28
N GLU A 60 23.80 14.61 6.50
CA GLU A 60 24.48 13.74 7.45
C GLU A 60 23.54 12.73 8.15
N ASN A 61 22.23 12.86 7.95
CA ASN A 61 21.28 11.88 8.46
C ASN A 61 21.10 10.75 7.44
N ASP A 62 21.51 9.56 7.86
CA ASP A 62 21.28 8.32 7.14
C ASP A 62 19.90 7.72 7.48
N LYS A 63 19.62 6.58 6.85
CA LYS A 63 18.37 5.83 7.03
C LYS A 63 18.11 5.45 8.49
N ASP A 64 19.15 5.07 9.23
CA ASP A 64 19.04 4.60 10.61
C ASP A 64 18.76 5.76 11.58
N ARG A 65 19.49 6.87 11.44
CA ARG A 65 19.25 8.10 12.22
C ARG A 65 17.85 8.65 11.97
N LEU A 66 17.39 8.66 10.71
CA LEU A 66 16.03 9.09 10.39
C LEU A 66 14.99 8.18 11.04
N SER A 67 15.14 6.86 10.89
CA SER A 67 14.19 5.89 11.46
C SER A 67 14.10 6.03 12.98
N LYS A 68 15.24 6.05 13.69
CA LYS A 68 15.29 6.26 15.14
C LYS A 68 14.69 7.60 15.56
N GLY A 69 14.99 8.67 14.83
CA GLY A 69 14.44 10.00 15.10
C GLY A 69 12.92 10.06 14.96
N LEU A 70 12.37 9.42 13.93
CA LEU A 70 10.91 9.34 13.71
C LEU A 70 10.23 8.54 14.82
N MET A 71 10.78 7.38 15.17
CA MET A 71 10.27 6.54 16.26
C MET A 71 10.29 7.28 17.61
N ALA A 72 11.36 8.02 17.90
CA ALA A 72 11.49 8.79 19.14
C ALA A 72 10.57 10.02 19.20
N LYS A 73 10.16 10.57 18.06
CA LYS A 73 9.30 11.76 17.98
C LYS A 73 7.81 11.42 17.95
N ASN A 74 7.45 10.21 17.55
CA ASN A 74 6.07 9.80 17.43
C ASN A 74 5.89 8.32 17.80
N ASN A 75 5.35 8.06 18.99
CA ASN A 75 5.10 6.71 19.48
C ASN A 75 4.07 5.95 18.61
N PHE A 76 3.21 6.64 17.85
CA PHE A 76 2.30 5.98 16.90
C PHE A 76 3.01 5.42 15.66
N LEU A 77 4.28 5.78 15.44
CA LEU A 77 5.10 5.18 14.39
C LEU A 77 5.79 3.89 14.85
N CYS A 78 5.49 3.40 16.05
CA CYS A 78 6.04 2.18 16.61
C CYS A 78 4.94 1.22 17.10
N ASP A 79 5.20 -0.08 17.02
CA ASP A 79 4.39 -1.09 17.71
C ASP A 79 4.73 -1.15 19.22
N SER A 80 4.02 -2.00 19.97
CA SER A 80 4.26 -2.22 21.40
C SER A 80 5.64 -2.80 21.74
N LYS A 81 6.41 -3.21 20.73
CA LYS A 81 7.78 -3.75 20.85
C LYS A 81 8.83 -2.75 20.34
N ASN A 82 8.46 -1.48 20.14
CA ASN A 82 9.31 -0.43 19.57
C ASN A 82 9.84 -0.76 18.16
N LYS A 83 9.10 -1.53 17.37
CA LYS A 83 9.41 -1.72 15.95
C LYS A 83 8.70 -0.67 15.11
N PRO A 84 9.35 -0.12 14.08
CA PRO A 84 8.74 0.90 13.25
C PRO A 84 7.53 0.33 12.47
N LEU A 85 6.44 1.08 12.44
CA LEU A 85 5.25 0.85 11.61
C LEU A 85 5.36 1.53 10.22
N PHE A 86 6.60 1.82 9.82
CA PHE A 86 6.92 2.48 8.57
C PHE A 86 8.25 1.93 8.01
N ASP A 87 8.41 2.04 6.70
CA ASP A 87 9.62 1.70 5.98
C ASP A 87 10.27 2.98 5.44
N VAL A 88 11.56 3.17 5.71
CA VAL A 88 12.35 4.21 5.02
C VAL A 88 12.84 3.64 3.70
N ASN A 89 12.27 4.10 2.59
CA ASN A 89 12.45 3.48 1.28
C ASN A 89 13.75 3.92 0.62
N PHE A 90 13.83 5.21 0.26
CA PHE A 90 14.98 5.80 -0.42
C PHE A 90 15.03 7.31 -0.19
N SER A 91 16.16 7.90 -0.57
CA SER A 91 16.40 9.33 -0.47
C SER A 91 16.60 9.97 -1.85
N ILE A 92 16.11 11.19 -2.03
CA ILE A 92 16.37 12.04 -3.19
C ILE A 92 17.27 13.19 -2.71
N ARG A 93 18.45 13.34 -3.33
CA ARG A 93 19.36 14.46 -2.99
C ARG A 93 18.77 15.78 -3.47
N ALA A 94 18.74 16.76 -2.57
CA ALA A 94 18.46 18.16 -2.89
C ALA A 94 19.73 19.01 -2.72
N ARG A 95 19.66 20.28 -3.13
CA ARG A 95 20.82 21.19 -3.15
C ARG A 95 21.51 21.30 -1.79
N PHE A 96 20.72 21.50 -0.72
CA PHE A 96 21.22 21.71 0.64
C PHE A 96 20.73 20.66 1.65
N SER A 97 19.99 19.66 1.19
CA SER A 97 19.31 18.70 2.05
C SER A 97 19.07 17.38 1.33
N THR A 98 18.39 16.46 2.01
CA THR A 98 17.95 15.18 1.51
C THR A 98 16.44 15.07 1.74
N ASN A 99 15.69 14.70 0.70
CA ASN A 99 14.28 14.39 0.82
C ASN A 99 14.12 12.87 0.97
N TRP A 100 13.43 12.42 2.01
CA TRP A 100 13.27 11.00 2.30
C TRP A 100 11.87 10.53 1.94
N ILE A 101 11.79 9.38 1.27
CA ILE A 101 10.54 8.72 0.94
C ILE A 101 10.36 7.60 1.95
N ILE A 102 9.24 7.63 2.67
CA ILE A 102 8.85 6.57 3.59
C ILE A 102 7.52 5.97 3.16
N SER A 103 7.31 4.70 3.47
CA SER A 103 6.00 4.06 3.39
C SER A 103 5.47 3.81 4.79
N VAL A 104 4.17 4.03 4.99
CA VAL A 104 3.50 3.75 6.27
C VAL A 104 2.52 2.61 6.06
N ASP A 105 2.54 1.62 6.96
CA ASP A 105 1.50 0.60 6.99
C ASP A 105 0.40 1.08 7.96
N PRO A 106 -0.81 1.40 7.47
CA PRO A 106 -1.90 1.87 8.32
C PRO A 106 -2.45 0.78 9.25
#